data_AF-A0A9X4AU79-F1
#
_entry.id   AF-A0A9X4AU79-F1
#
_cell.length_a   1.000
_cell.length_b   1.000
_cell.length_c   1.000
_cell.angle_alpha   90.00
_cell.angle_beta   90.00
_cell.angle_gamma   90.00
#
_symmetry.space_group_name_H-M   'P 1'
#
loop_
_entity.id
_entity.type
_entity.pdbx_description
1 polymer ?
#
loop_
_entity_poly.entity_id
_entity_poly.type
_entity_poly.pdbx_seq_one_letter_code
_entity_poly.pdbx_strand_id
1 'polypeptide(L)'
;MLVARPLSPALSPACRLEPRSAPRRPVPEAFQDLTALSGVPRRPSSPEGHFLGLGPLARRSLHALWLVVLAPGCLVTAEPVTYEPQQTPPILVASGLDPDPRSILLVGGDLGLPEFPIAASVASEDAGESVKAALYIDYGFENPLEQPFRNILPNFPELPAATLADGPRPLVGVLYKVGVVALQPGCHRLTLVVTHEFDTRTGCPKDLRDSSQITWHFRQCDVGDCPPVLENCPTAEVSCPLDPTVVTSDPNDAGTTGG
;
A
#
# COMPACT_ATOMS: atom_id res chain seq x y z
N MET A 1 11.30 36.70 -52.33
CA MET A 1 11.98 35.78 -53.26
C MET A 1 11.64 34.38 -52.80
N LEU A 2 10.73 33.69 -53.51
CA LEU A 2 10.34 32.32 -53.24
C LEU A 2 11.48 31.37 -53.60
N VAL A 3 11.80 30.43 -52.72
CA VAL A 3 12.33 29.12 -53.13
C VAL A 3 11.56 28.06 -52.35
N ALA A 4 10.83 27.24 -53.09
CA ALA A 4 10.09 26.09 -52.62
C ALA A 4 10.72 24.80 -53.18
N ARG A 5 10.45 23.68 -52.49
CA ARG A 5 10.54 22.25 -52.87
C ARG A 5 11.74 21.44 -52.33
N PRO A 6 11.65 20.10 -52.22
CA PRO A 6 10.46 19.22 -52.16
C PRO A 6 10.48 18.19 -51.01
N LEU A 7 9.29 17.59 -50.79
CA LEU A 7 9.03 16.36 -50.05
C LEU A 7 9.79 15.14 -50.61
N SER A 8 10.19 14.23 -49.73
CA SER A 8 10.14 12.79 -50.01
C SER A 8 9.89 11.97 -48.74
N PRO A 9 8.89 11.06 -48.75
CA PRO A 9 8.59 10.16 -47.65
C PRO A 9 9.33 8.83 -47.82
N ALA A 10 10.08 8.40 -46.81
CA ALA A 10 10.58 7.03 -46.73
C ALA A 10 9.57 6.19 -45.94
N LEU A 11 8.69 5.50 -46.68
CA LEU A 11 7.90 4.37 -46.20
C LEU A 11 8.85 3.25 -45.75
N SER A 12 8.94 2.99 -44.45
CA SER A 12 9.55 1.76 -43.94
C SER A 12 8.52 0.63 -43.89
N PRO A 13 8.92 -0.60 -44.27
CA PRO A 13 8.03 -1.75 -44.33
C PRO A 13 7.64 -2.22 -42.93
N ALA A 14 6.34 -2.47 -42.75
CA ALA A 14 5.77 -3.09 -41.57
C ALA A 14 6.32 -4.51 -41.38
N CYS A 15 7.18 -4.70 -40.38
CA CYS A 15 7.46 -6.02 -39.82
C CYS A 15 6.23 -6.48 -39.02
N ARG A 16 5.35 -7.21 -39.70
CA ARG A 16 4.22 -7.93 -39.12
C ARG A 16 4.76 -9.13 -38.33
N LEU A 17 5.05 -8.94 -37.05
CA LEU A 17 5.32 -10.05 -36.14
C LEU A 17 3.99 -10.73 -35.80
N GLU A 18 3.79 -11.93 -36.34
CA GLU A 18 2.73 -12.83 -35.90
C GLU A 18 2.91 -13.14 -34.40
N PRO A 19 1.83 -13.06 -33.59
CA PRO A 19 1.88 -13.57 -32.23
C PRO A 19 1.94 -15.10 -32.30
N ARG A 20 3.14 -15.65 -32.07
CA ARG A 20 3.31 -17.06 -31.73
C ARG A 20 2.54 -17.32 -30.43
N SER A 21 1.34 -17.87 -30.58
CA SER A 21 0.53 -18.41 -29.50
C SER A 21 1.35 -19.43 -28.72
N ALA A 22 1.73 -19.07 -27.49
CA ALA A 22 2.34 -20.00 -26.56
C ALA A 22 1.38 -21.17 -26.28
N PRO A 23 1.89 -22.42 -26.21
CA PRO A 23 1.06 -23.56 -25.84
C PRO A 23 0.51 -23.37 -24.43
N ARG A 24 -0.82 -23.31 -24.31
CA ARG A 24 -1.52 -23.40 -23.02
C ARG A 24 -1.05 -24.65 -22.30
N ARG A 25 -0.30 -24.48 -21.22
CA ARG A 25 -0.04 -25.57 -20.28
C ARG A 25 -1.38 -25.92 -19.62
N PRO A 26 -1.78 -27.20 -19.59
CA PRO A 26 -2.91 -27.63 -18.80
C PRO A 26 -2.61 -27.32 -17.33
N VAL A 27 -3.48 -26.51 -16.72
CA VAL A 27 -3.50 -26.34 -15.27
C VAL A 27 -3.93 -27.68 -14.68
N PRO A 28 -3.14 -28.31 -13.81
CA PRO A 28 -3.62 -29.45 -13.06
C PRO A 28 -4.74 -28.97 -12.13
N GLU A 29 -5.97 -29.37 -12.44
CA GLU A 29 -7.09 -29.42 -11.49
C GLU A 29 -6.67 -30.33 -10.34
N ALA A 30 -6.01 -29.76 -9.34
CA ALA A 30 -5.69 -30.42 -8.10
C ALA A 30 -6.71 -29.96 -7.05
N PHE A 31 -7.65 -30.87 -6.78
CA PHE A 31 -8.39 -31.01 -5.53
C PHE A 31 -9.36 -29.88 -5.17
N GLN A 32 -10.52 -29.94 -5.82
CA GLN A 32 -11.80 -29.94 -5.07
C GLN A 32 -11.80 -31.11 -4.07
N ASP A 33 -12.55 -30.96 -2.98
CA ASP A 33 -12.68 -31.84 -1.80
C ASP A 33 -11.67 -31.45 -0.69
N LEU A 34 -12.07 -30.97 0.50
CA LEU A 34 -13.13 -31.49 1.37
C LEU A 34 -13.56 -30.41 2.38
N THR A 35 -14.78 -29.92 2.28
CA THR A 35 -15.52 -29.40 3.45
C THR A 35 -16.89 -30.05 3.50
N ALA A 36 -16.90 -31.38 3.65
CA ALA A 36 -18.11 -32.13 3.98
C ALA A 36 -18.40 -31.97 5.48
N LEU A 37 -18.97 -30.81 5.85
CA LEU A 37 -19.70 -30.66 7.10
C LEU A 37 -21.02 -31.43 6.99
N SER A 38 -21.33 -32.22 8.04
CA SER A 38 -22.58 -32.97 8.25
C SER A 38 -22.73 -34.32 7.53
N GLY A 39 -21.85 -35.26 7.87
CA GLY A 39 -22.11 -36.69 7.73
C GLY A 39 -22.45 -37.31 9.08
N VAL A 40 -23.70 -37.16 9.54
CA VAL A 40 -24.22 -37.92 10.70
C VAL A 40 -24.22 -39.41 10.33
N PRO A 41 -23.41 -40.27 10.98
CA PRO A 41 -23.44 -41.70 10.71
C PRO A 41 -24.77 -42.28 11.20
N ARG A 42 -25.60 -42.78 10.28
CA ARG A 42 -26.75 -43.61 10.63
C ARG A 42 -26.25 -44.92 11.20
N ARG A 43 -26.47 -45.10 12.50
CA ARG A 43 -26.15 -46.30 13.27
C ARG A 43 -27.02 -47.48 12.78
N PRO A 44 -26.44 -48.64 12.47
CA PRO A 44 -27.23 -49.82 12.12
C PRO A 44 -28.03 -50.32 13.34
N SER A 45 -29.30 -50.63 13.08
CA SER A 45 -30.22 -51.30 13.99
C SER A 45 -29.70 -52.70 14.31
N SER A 46 -29.27 -52.91 15.55
CA SER A 46 -29.01 -54.26 16.09
C SER A 46 -30.25 -54.75 16.85
N PRO A 47 -30.63 -56.02 16.69
CA PRO A 47 -31.81 -56.60 17.32
C PRO A 47 -31.58 -56.92 18.80
N GLU A 48 -32.71 -56.97 19.50
CA GLU A 48 -33.02 -57.55 20.81
C GLU A 48 -31.85 -58.22 21.55
N GLY A 49 -31.32 -57.50 22.54
CA GLY A 49 -30.43 -58.02 23.57
C GLY A 49 -30.87 -57.52 24.93
N HIS A 50 -31.26 -58.46 25.79
CA HIS A 50 -31.71 -58.34 27.17
C HIS A 50 -31.29 -57.06 27.95
N PHE A 51 -32.29 -56.29 28.37
CA PHE A 51 -32.17 -55.23 29.36
C PHE A 51 -31.93 -55.82 30.76
N LEU A 52 -30.67 -56.08 31.09
CA LEU A 52 -30.23 -56.27 32.46
C LEU A 52 -29.19 -55.19 32.80
N GLY A 53 -29.62 -54.17 33.55
CA GLY A 53 -28.70 -53.37 34.37
C GLY A 53 -28.17 -52.03 33.81
N LEU A 54 -29.01 -51.18 33.21
CA LEU A 54 -28.64 -49.78 32.86
C LEU A 54 -28.89 -48.77 34.00
N GLY A 55 -28.96 -49.21 35.26
CA GLY A 55 -29.25 -48.35 36.41
C GLY A 55 -28.19 -47.28 36.76
N PRO A 56 -26.86 -47.52 36.63
CA PRO A 56 -25.88 -46.57 37.18
C PRO A 56 -25.35 -45.52 36.19
N LEU A 57 -25.55 -45.66 34.87
CA LEU A 57 -25.01 -44.72 33.89
C LEU A 57 -25.90 -43.47 33.69
N ALA A 58 -27.23 -43.61 33.78
CA ALA A 58 -28.16 -42.48 33.66
C ALA A 58 -28.05 -41.48 34.83
N ARG A 59 -27.58 -41.91 36.00
CA ARG A 59 -27.33 -41.00 37.14
C ARG A 59 -26.07 -40.15 36.95
N ARG A 60 -25.05 -40.63 36.24
CA ARG A 60 -23.78 -39.89 36.07
C ARG A 60 -23.90 -38.70 35.13
N SER A 61 -24.78 -38.75 34.12
CA SER A 61 -25.00 -37.62 33.20
C SER A 61 -25.76 -36.46 33.85
N LEU A 62 -26.65 -36.73 34.80
CA LEU A 62 -27.35 -35.70 35.58
C LEU A 62 -26.41 -34.89 36.48
N HIS A 63 -25.37 -35.53 37.04
CA HIS A 63 -24.36 -34.84 37.84
C HIS A 63 -23.43 -33.95 36.99
N ALA A 64 -23.13 -34.36 35.75
CA ALA A 64 -22.31 -33.55 34.84
C ALA A 64 -23.05 -32.26 34.40
N LEU A 65 -24.36 -32.33 34.17
CA LEU A 65 -25.17 -31.16 33.81
C LEU A 65 -25.24 -30.14 34.96
N TRP A 66 -25.34 -30.61 36.21
CA TRP A 66 -25.37 -29.74 37.39
C TRP A 66 -24.05 -29.00 37.65
N LEU A 67 -22.90 -29.60 37.33
CA LEU A 67 -21.61 -28.94 37.45
C LEU A 67 -21.41 -27.80 36.43
N VAL A 68 -22.07 -27.87 35.27
CA VAL A 68 -22.01 -26.81 34.25
C VAL A 68 -22.87 -25.60 34.63
N VAL A 69 -23.99 -25.81 35.35
CA VAL A 69 -24.89 -24.72 35.77
C VAL A 69 -24.35 -23.93 36.97
N LEU A 70 -23.43 -24.52 37.75
CA LEU A 70 -22.79 -23.87 38.91
C LEU A 70 -21.46 -23.18 38.58
N ALA A 71 -21.04 -23.17 37.31
CA ALA A 71 -19.90 -22.36 36.91
C ALA A 71 -20.28 -20.87 37.06
N PRO A 72 -19.57 -20.08 37.89
CA PRO A 72 -19.80 -18.65 37.98
C PRO A 72 -19.46 -18.00 36.64
N GLY A 73 -20.47 -17.81 35.80
CA GLY A 73 -20.35 -16.98 34.61
C GLY A 73 -20.34 -15.53 35.04
N CYS A 74 -19.20 -14.86 34.91
CA CYS A 74 -19.16 -13.41 35.02
C CYS A 74 -19.98 -12.83 33.87
N LEU A 75 -21.21 -12.41 34.18
CA LEU A 75 -22.02 -11.60 33.27
C LEU A 75 -21.31 -10.25 33.15
N VAL A 76 -20.54 -10.06 32.08
CA VAL A 76 -19.94 -8.76 31.76
C VAL A 76 -21.07 -7.87 31.25
N THR A 77 -21.70 -7.12 32.16
CA THR A 77 -22.79 -6.17 31.84
C THR A 77 -22.29 -4.78 31.50
N ALA A 78 -20.98 -4.55 31.55
CA ALA A 78 -20.44 -3.30 31.06
C ALA A 78 -20.60 -3.28 29.55
N GLU A 79 -21.38 -2.32 29.04
CA GLU A 79 -21.34 -1.97 27.63
C GLU A 79 -19.86 -1.73 27.28
N PRO A 80 -19.32 -2.37 26.24
CA PRO A 80 -17.95 -2.13 25.84
C PRO A 80 -17.80 -0.64 25.61
N VAL A 81 -16.84 -0.03 26.32
CA VAL A 81 -16.54 1.39 26.15
C VAL A 81 -16.10 1.57 24.70
N THR A 82 -17.00 2.10 23.89
CA THR A 82 -16.74 2.33 22.48
C THR A 82 -16.09 3.70 22.40
N TYR A 83 -14.78 3.71 22.23
CA TYR A 83 -14.06 4.94 21.92
C TYR A 83 -14.29 5.25 20.45
N GLU A 84 -14.49 6.54 20.13
CA GLU A 84 -14.41 6.96 18.73
C GLU A 84 -12.97 6.72 18.25
N PRO A 85 -12.79 6.02 17.12
CA PRO A 85 -11.46 5.74 16.60
C PRO A 85 -10.76 7.07 16.32
N GLN A 86 -9.57 7.23 16.88
CA GLN A 86 -8.74 8.40 16.62
C GLN A 86 -8.05 8.22 15.28
N GLN A 87 -8.07 9.26 14.45
CA GLN A 87 -7.33 9.28 13.20
C GLN A 87 -5.84 9.03 13.48
N THR A 88 -5.22 8.18 12.66
CA THR A 88 -3.79 7.88 12.76
C THR A 88 -3.09 8.19 11.44
N PRO A 89 -1.81 8.58 11.47
CA PRO A 89 -1.07 8.87 10.26
C PRO A 89 -1.05 7.68 9.29
N PRO A 90 -1.16 7.92 7.98
CA PRO A 90 -0.96 6.89 6.96
C PRO A 90 0.41 6.23 7.09
N ILE A 91 0.46 4.89 7.05
CA ILE A 91 1.70 4.11 7.14
C ILE A 91 1.90 3.35 5.83
N LEU A 92 3.01 3.63 5.14
CA LEU A 92 3.45 2.84 4.00
C LEU A 92 4.04 1.50 4.48
N VAL A 93 3.44 0.40 4.05
CA VAL A 93 3.83 -0.95 4.43
C VAL A 93 4.92 -1.46 3.49
N ALA A 94 6.11 -1.70 4.03
CA ALA A 94 7.30 -2.06 3.25
C ALA A 94 7.13 -3.31 2.37
N SER A 95 6.35 -4.31 2.81
CA SER A 95 6.09 -5.53 2.04
C SER A 95 5.17 -5.33 0.84
N GLY A 96 4.47 -4.19 0.75
CA GLY A 96 3.61 -3.84 -0.37
C GLY A 96 4.28 -2.93 -1.41
N LEU A 97 5.56 -2.61 -1.23
CA LEU A 97 6.30 -1.72 -2.14
C LEU A 97 6.82 -2.49 -3.36
N ASP A 98 6.43 -2.03 -4.55
CA ASP A 98 6.94 -2.51 -5.83
C ASP A 98 7.11 -1.30 -6.78
N PRO A 99 8.30 -1.01 -7.32
CA PRO A 99 9.56 -1.75 -7.17
C PRO A 99 10.16 -1.66 -5.75
N ASP A 100 11.14 -2.52 -5.45
CA ASP A 100 11.87 -2.46 -4.18
C ASP A 100 12.63 -1.12 -4.09
N PRO A 101 12.41 -0.29 -3.05
CA PRO A 101 13.07 1.01 -2.88
C PRO A 101 14.60 0.91 -2.74
N ARG A 102 15.14 -0.29 -2.46
CA ARG A 102 16.58 -0.56 -2.40
C ARG A 102 17.19 -0.84 -3.77
N SER A 103 16.37 -1.09 -4.78
CA SER A 103 16.82 -1.29 -6.15
C SER A 103 17.00 0.05 -6.87
N ILE A 104 17.95 0.09 -7.81
CA ILE A 104 18.20 1.25 -8.65
C ILE A 104 17.47 1.01 -9.97
N LEU A 105 16.51 1.86 -10.30
CA LEU A 105 15.74 1.74 -11.54
C LEU A 105 16.47 2.42 -12.69
N LEU A 106 16.50 1.79 -13.87
CA LEU A 106 17.00 2.40 -15.10
C LEU A 106 15.81 2.86 -15.94
N VAL A 107 15.80 4.13 -16.32
CA VAL A 107 14.63 4.82 -16.89
C VAL A 107 15.06 5.60 -18.13
N GLY A 108 14.29 5.48 -19.22
CA GLY A 108 14.58 6.17 -20.49
C GLY A 108 15.78 5.64 -21.26
N GLY A 109 16.15 6.32 -22.35
CA GLY A 109 17.16 5.85 -23.30
C GLY A 109 16.77 4.53 -23.99
N ASP A 110 17.76 3.84 -24.56
CA ASP A 110 17.54 2.55 -25.26
C ASP A 110 17.45 1.35 -24.28
N LEU A 111 17.99 1.51 -23.07
CA LEU A 111 18.15 0.43 -22.09
C LEU A 111 17.20 0.54 -20.90
N GLY A 112 16.67 1.73 -20.61
CA GLY A 112 15.80 1.96 -19.47
C GLY A 112 14.33 1.66 -19.77
N LEU A 113 13.55 1.55 -18.70
CA LEU A 113 12.11 1.35 -18.78
C LEU A 113 11.45 2.63 -19.31
N PRO A 114 10.52 2.54 -20.30
CA PRO A 114 9.76 3.70 -20.76
C PRO A 114 8.68 4.13 -19.75
N GLU A 115 8.22 3.19 -18.93
CA GLU A 115 7.30 3.40 -17.83
C GLU A 115 7.46 2.26 -16.81
N PHE A 116 7.13 2.52 -15.55
CA PHE A 116 7.04 1.49 -14.52
C PHE A 116 5.93 1.83 -13.51
N PRO A 117 5.11 0.84 -13.13
CA PRO A 117 4.10 1.03 -12.10
C PRO A 117 4.77 1.19 -10.74
N ILE A 118 4.11 1.92 -9.85
CA ILE A 118 4.48 2.01 -8.44
C ILE A 118 3.30 1.48 -7.66
N ALA A 119 3.49 0.34 -6.99
CA ALA A 119 2.56 -0.20 -6.04
C ALA A 119 3.08 0.07 -4.62
N ALA A 120 2.14 0.38 -3.73
CA ALA A 120 2.38 0.48 -2.31
C ALA A 120 1.15 -0.08 -1.57
N SER A 121 1.31 -0.38 -0.29
CA SER A 121 0.18 -0.65 0.59
C SER A 121 0.17 0.36 1.73
N VAL A 122 -1.01 0.90 2.04
CA VAL A 122 -1.20 1.91 3.09
C VAL A 122 -2.11 1.36 4.18
N ALA A 123 -1.67 1.46 5.43
CA ALA A 123 -2.47 1.15 6.60
C ALA A 123 -2.68 2.42 7.45
N SER A 124 -3.91 2.69 7.85
CA SER A 124 -4.27 3.82 8.71
C SER A 124 -5.66 3.66 9.29
N GLU A 125 -5.92 4.45 10.33
CA GLU A 125 -7.24 4.73 10.86
C GLU A 125 -7.63 6.12 10.36
N ASP A 126 -8.57 6.21 9.43
CA ASP A 126 -8.79 7.48 8.72
C ASP A 126 -9.92 8.32 9.29
N ALA A 127 -10.68 7.81 10.28
CA ALA A 127 -11.84 8.48 10.86
C ALA A 127 -12.87 9.01 9.82
N GLY A 128 -12.97 8.36 8.66
CA GLY A 128 -13.86 8.75 7.56
C GLY A 128 -13.23 9.62 6.47
N GLU A 129 -11.97 10.02 6.62
CA GLU A 129 -11.24 10.80 5.63
C GLU A 129 -10.53 9.91 4.60
N SER A 130 -10.32 10.41 3.38
CA SER A 130 -9.55 9.70 2.36
C SER A 130 -8.05 9.92 2.55
N VAL A 131 -7.24 8.92 2.23
CA VAL A 131 -5.78 9.12 2.13
C VAL A 131 -5.42 9.49 0.69
N LYS A 132 -4.62 10.53 0.51
CA LYS A 132 -4.14 11.01 -0.78
C LYS A 132 -2.68 10.66 -0.97
N ALA A 133 -2.30 10.36 -2.21
CA ALA A 133 -0.92 10.04 -2.56
C ALA A 133 -0.37 11.04 -3.58
N ALA A 134 0.86 11.50 -3.36
CA ALA A 134 1.60 12.39 -4.26
C ALA A 134 2.95 11.77 -4.61
N LEU A 135 3.37 11.91 -5.86
CA LEU A 135 4.66 11.40 -6.34
C LEU A 135 5.53 12.56 -6.82
N TYR A 136 6.62 12.80 -6.07
CA TYR A 136 7.55 13.90 -6.29
C TYR A 136 8.82 13.41 -6.96
N ILE A 137 9.41 14.26 -7.80
CA ILE A 137 10.73 14.06 -8.39
C ILE A 137 11.72 15.02 -7.75
N ASP A 138 12.85 14.48 -7.32
CA ASP A 138 13.93 15.17 -6.64
C ASP A 138 13.43 15.92 -5.38
N TYR A 139 12.72 15.21 -4.49
CA TYR A 139 12.28 15.77 -3.22
C TYR A 139 13.49 16.18 -2.34
N GLY A 140 13.40 17.41 -1.84
CA GLY A 140 14.41 18.17 -1.14
C GLY A 140 15.24 19.12 -2.00
N PHE A 141 14.85 19.29 -3.26
CA PHE A 141 15.32 20.37 -4.13
C PHE A 141 14.26 21.48 -4.19
N GLU A 142 14.64 22.71 -3.85
CA GLU A 142 13.74 23.85 -3.90
C GLU A 142 13.50 24.32 -5.35
N ASN A 143 12.24 24.40 -5.76
CA ASN A 143 11.88 24.90 -7.09
C ASN A 143 11.65 26.42 -7.10
N PRO A 144 11.41 27.05 -8.26
CA PRO A 144 11.16 28.50 -8.34
C PRO A 144 9.93 29.01 -7.58
N LEU A 145 9.07 28.11 -7.07
CA LEU A 145 7.90 28.41 -6.25
C LEU A 145 8.14 28.12 -4.76
N GLU A 146 9.40 27.92 -4.35
CA GLU A 146 9.79 27.63 -2.96
C GLU A 146 9.18 26.31 -2.43
N GLN A 147 8.88 25.36 -3.33
CA GLN A 147 8.40 24.03 -2.94
C GLN A 147 9.58 23.06 -2.82
N PRO A 148 9.55 22.09 -1.89
CA PRO A 148 10.68 21.22 -1.59
C PRO A 148 10.80 20.04 -2.57
N PHE A 149 10.45 20.23 -3.83
CA PHE A 149 10.59 19.22 -4.87
C PHE A 149 10.75 19.88 -6.23
N ARG A 150 11.51 19.25 -7.12
CA ARG A 150 11.69 19.78 -8.48
C ARG A 150 10.42 19.69 -9.31
N ASN A 151 9.74 18.55 -9.27
CA ASN A 151 8.49 18.32 -9.99
C ASN A 151 7.53 17.42 -9.18
N ILE A 152 6.25 17.49 -9.53
CA ILE A 152 5.17 16.67 -8.98
C ILE A 152 4.38 16.05 -10.12
N LEU A 153 4.03 14.77 -10.02
CA LEU A 153 3.21 14.12 -11.02
C LEU A 153 1.73 14.45 -10.81
N PRO A 154 0.96 14.79 -11.86
CA PRO A 154 -0.37 15.37 -11.74
C PRO A 154 -1.47 14.39 -11.32
N ASN A 155 -1.16 13.09 -11.21
CA ASN A 155 -2.12 12.06 -10.86
C ASN A 155 -1.96 11.68 -9.38
N PHE A 156 -2.87 12.18 -8.54
CA PHE A 156 -2.94 11.87 -7.11
C PHE A 156 -4.02 10.81 -6.89
N PRO A 157 -3.66 9.52 -6.78
CA PRO A 157 -4.65 8.53 -6.39
C PRO A 157 -5.13 8.83 -4.96
N GLU A 158 -6.44 8.70 -4.78
CA GLU A 158 -7.09 8.78 -3.47
C GLU A 158 -7.52 7.37 -3.06
N LEU A 159 -7.19 6.99 -1.82
CA LEU A 159 -7.65 5.78 -1.17
C LEU A 159 -8.90 6.12 -0.35
N PRO A 160 -10.00 5.36 -0.51
CA PRO A 160 -11.21 5.58 0.26
C PRO A 160 -10.95 5.27 1.73
N ALA A 161 -11.57 6.01 2.65
CA ALA A 161 -11.44 5.85 4.10
C ALA A 161 -11.55 4.39 4.57
N ALA A 162 -10.74 4.01 5.55
CA ALA A 162 -10.78 2.70 6.20
C ALA A 162 -10.19 2.77 7.61
N THR A 163 -10.27 1.63 8.29
CA THR A 163 -9.79 1.45 9.66
C THR A 163 -8.54 0.58 9.68
N LEU A 164 -7.79 0.62 10.77
CA LEU A 164 -6.65 -0.30 10.93
C LEU A 164 -7.06 -1.77 10.94
N ALA A 165 -8.31 -2.07 11.31
CA ALA A 165 -8.85 -3.42 11.32
C ALA A 165 -9.06 -4.00 9.91
N ASP A 166 -9.21 -3.13 8.89
CA ASP A 166 -9.35 -3.55 7.48
C ASP A 166 -8.01 -4.00 6.88
N GLY A 167 -6.89 -3.67 7.54
CA GLY A 167 -5.54 -4.01 7.10
C GLY A 167 -5.02 -3.10 5.99
N PRO A 168 -3.82 -3.41 5.45
CA PRO A 168 -3.19 -2.56 4.43
C PRO A 168 -3.96 -2.57 3.10
N ARG A 169 -4.30 -1.39 2.59
CA ARG A 169 -4.99 -1.19 1.31
C ARG A 169 -3.99 -0.98 0.18
N PRO A 170 -4.19 -1.62 -0.99
CA PRO A 170 -3.29 -1.43 -2.12
C PRO A 170 -3.50 -0.04 -2.76
N LEU A 171 -2.43 0.74 -2.85
CA LEU A 171 -2.35 1.93 -3.67
C LEU A 171 -2.03 1.51 -5.11
N VAL A 172 -3.04 1.58 -5.97
CA VAL A 172 -2.95 1.23 -7.39
C VAL A 172 -3.07 2.46 -8.28
N GLY A 173 -2.54 2.38 -9.50
CA GLY A 173 -2.69 3.44 -10.51
C GLY A 173 -1.63 4.54 -10.46
N VAL A 174 -0.63 4.45 -9.56
CA VAL A 174 0.57 5.27 -9.63
C VAL A 174 1.48 4.72 -10.73
N LEU A 175 1.78 5.54 -11.72
CA LEU A 175 2.57 5.14 -12.89
C LEU A 175 3.55 6.25 -13.25
N TYR A 176 4.83 5.94 -13.21
CA TYR A 176 5.84 6.82 -13.77
C TYR A 176 5.98 6.54 -15.27
N LYS A 177 5.93 7.58 -16.10
CA LYS A 177 6.17 7.49 -17.55
C LYS A 177 7.24 8.49 -17.97
N VAL A 178 8.18 8.02 -18.78
CA VAL A 178 9.19 8.89 -19.40
C VAL A 178 8.50 9.92 -20.30
N GLY A 179 8.97 11.17 -20.23
CA GLY A 179 8.47 12.27 -21.04
C GLY A 179 7.29 13.05 -20.45
N VAL A 180 6.68 12.57 -19.35
CA VAL A 180 5.69 13.38 -18.59
C VAL A 180 6.38 14.60 -17.95
N VAL A 181 7.59 14.38 -17.45
CA VAL A 181 8.49 15.43 -16.97
C VAL A 181 9.81 15.29 -17.73
N ALA A 182 10.31 16.39 -18.29
CA ALA A 182 11.62 16.40 -18.95
C ALA A 182 12.71 16.38 -17.88
N LEU A 183 13.32 15.22 -17.68
CA LEU A 183 14.48 15.03 -16.80
C LEU A 183 15.76 14.99 -17.62
N GLN A 184 16.82 15.60 -17.08
CA GLN A 184 18.16 15.46 -17.64
C GLN A 184 18.69 14.05 -17.38
N PRO A 185 19.58 13.51 -18.22
CA PRO A 185 20.28 12.28 -17.90
C PRO A 185 21.03 12.40 -16.56
N GLY A 186 20.92 11.39 -15.70
CA GLY A 186 21.54 11.42 -14.37
C GLY A 186 20.80 10.64 -13.29
N CYS A 187 21.25 10.79 -12.05
CA CYS A 187 20.59 10.22 -10.88
C CYS A 187 19.46 11.13 -10.38
N HIS A 188 18.30 10.53 -10.12
CA HIS A 188 17.11 11.20 -9.62
C HIS A 188 16.51 10.44 -8.45
N ARG A 189 15.66 11.14 -7.71
CA ARG A 189 14.89 10.58 -6.60
C ARG A 189 13.41 10.68 -6.92
N LEU A 190 12.69 9.61 -6.63
CA LEU A 190 11.24 9.57 -6.74
C LEU A 190 10.69 9.33 -5.34
N THR A 191 9.89 10.25 -4.82
CA THR A 191 9.37 10.17 -3.45
C THR A 191 7.85 10.09 -3.49
N LEU A 192 7.29 8.97 -3.02
CA LEU A 192 5.86 8.84 -2.77
C LEU A 192 5.59 9.35 -1.36
N VAL A 193 4.65 10.28 -1.22
CA VAL A 193 4.13 10.73 0.07
C VAL A 193 2.65 10.44 0.13
N VAL A 194 2.20 9.97 1.28
CA VAL A 194 0.78 9.75 1.61
C VAL A 194 0.40 10.55 2.84
N THR A 195 -0.78 11.15 2.83
CA THR A 195 -1.34 11.99 3.91
C THR A 195 -2.86 12.10 3.71
N HIS A 196 -3.63 12.48 4.73
CA HIS A 196 -5.06 12.74 4.53
C HIS A 196 -5.29 14.04 3.74
N GLU A 197 -4.40 15.03 3.87
CA GLU A 197 -4.57 16.31 3.20
C GLU A 197 -3.26 16.97 2.76
N PHE A 198 -3.25 17.47 1.52
CA PHE A 198 -2.18 18.31 0.98
C PHE A 198 -2.57 19.79 1.01
N ASP A 199 -1.62 20.66 1.32
CA ASP A 199 -1.72 22.09 1.07
C ASP A 199 -1.71 22.34 -0.45
N THR A 200 -2.82 22.85 -0.97
CA THR A 200 -3.00 23.08 -2.42
C THR A 200 -2.05 24.11 -3.04
N ARG A 201 -1.43 24.97 -2.23
CA ARG A 201 -0.47 25.99 -2.68
C ARG A 201 0.94 25.44 -2.72
N THR A 202 1.37 24.75 -1.67
CA THR A 202 2.75 24.25 -1.56
C THR A 202 2.91 22.83 -2.12
N GLY A 203 1.82 22.07 -2.23
CA GLY A 203 1.85 20.65 -2.56
C GLY A 203 2.42 19.78 -1.44
N CYS A 204 2.68 20.33 -0.25
CA CYS A 204 3.14 19.60 0.93
C CYS A 204 1.98 18.98 1.71
N PRO A 205 2.20 17.92 2.51
CA PRO A 205 1.22 17.53 3.52
C PRO A 205 0.87 18.73 4.41
N LYS A 206 -0.41 18.91 4.75
CA LYS A 206 -0.82 19.97 5.67
C LYS A 206 -0.22 19.75 7.06
N ASP A 207 -0.25 18.50 7.54
CA ASP A 207 0.45 18.09 8.75
C ASP A 207 1.48 17.00 8.40
N LEU A 208 2.75 17.27 8.67
CA LEU A 208 3.82 16.31 8.44
C LEU A 208 3.77 15.11 9.39
N ARG A 209 3.16 15.26 10.57
CA ARG A 209 2.92 14.15 11.50
C ARG A 209 1.85 13.21 10.98
N ASP A 210 0.93 13.72 10.15
CA ASP A 210 -0.09 12.96 9.43
C ASP A 210 0.38 12.56 8.01
N SER A 211 1.66 12.20 7.88
CA SER A 211 2.20 11.78 6.60
C SER A 211 3.23 10.66 6.72
N SER A 212 3.35 9.88 5.65
CA SER A 212 4.41 8.90 5.47
C SER A 212 4.99 9.00 4.08
N GLN A 213 6.28 8.71 3.95
CA GLN A 213 6.97 8.81 2.68
C GLN A 213 7.96 7.67 2.44
N ILE A 214 8.15 7.32 1.17
CA ILE A 214 9.16 6.37 0.72
C ILE A 214 9.83 6.91 -0.54
N THR A 215 11.12 6.64 -0.70
CA THR A 215 11.91 7.17 -1.83
C THR A 215 12.60 6.04 -2.60
N TRP A 216 12.48 6.08 -3.92
CA TRP A 216 13.26 5.29 -4.86
C TRP A 216 14.37 6.14 -5.47
N HIS A 217 15.50 5.50 -5.76
CA HIS A 217 16.54 6.10 -6.59
C HIS A 217 16.45 5.50 -7.98
N PHE A 218 16.47 6.36 -9.00
CA PHE A 218 16.48 5.92 -10.38
C PHE A 218 17.50 6.71 -11.19
N ARG A 219 17.92 6.12 -12.30
CA ARG A 219 18.79 6.76 -13.28
C ARG A 219 18.02 7.02 -14.55
N GLN A 220 18.00 8.27 -14.97
CA GLN A 220 17.57 8.68 -16.29
C GLN A 220 18.75 8.46 -17.26
N CYS A 221 18.62 7.48 -18.18
CA CYS A 221 19.61 7.21 -19.21
C CYS A 221 19.43 8.15 -20.42
N ASP A 222 20.52 8.40 -21.16
CA ASP A 222 20.48 8.99 -22.50
C ASP A 222 20.57 7.88 -23.57
N VAL A 223 20.41 8.23 -24.84
CA VAL A 223 20.60 7.31 -25.97
C VAL A 223 22.07 6.87 -26.03
N GLY A 224 22.32 5.56 -25.86
CA GLY A 224 23.66 4.97 -25.92
C GLY A 224 24.55 5.12 -24.68
N ASP A 225 24.13 5.83 -23.62
CA ASP A 225 24.90 5.95 -22.38
C ASP A 225 24.03 5.77 -21.12
N CYS A 226 24.43 4.80 -20.29
CA CYS A 226 23.85 4.59 -18.97
C CYS A 226 24.89 3.94 -18.04
N PRO A 227 25.74 4.74 -17.37
CA PRO A 227 26.81 4.20 -16.54
C PRO A 227 26.26 3.31 -15.40
N PRO A 228 27.02 2.34 -14.87
CA PRO A 228 26.51 1.43 -13.83
C PRO A 228 26.53 2.05 -12.42
N VAL A 229 27.36 3.07 -12.16
CA VAL A 229 27.58 3.63 -10.80
C VAL A 229 26.77 4.90 -10.60
N LEU A 230 25.94 4.96 -9.55
CA LEU A 230 25.14 6.15 -9.25
C LEU A 230 26.07 7.21 -8.67
N GLU A 231 26.25 8.29 -9.40
CA GLU A 231 27.06 9.42 -8.97
C GLU A 231 26.18 10.67 -8.93
N ASN A 232 26.45 11.56 -7.96
CA ASN A 232 25.80 12.87 -7.85
C ASN A 232 24.27 12.84 -7.72
N CYS A 233 23.73 11.87 -6.97
CA CYS A 233 22.31 11.89 -6.63
C CYS A 233 21.96 13.09 -5.75
N PRO A 234 20.86 13.82 -6.02
CA PRO A 234 20.49 15.00 -5.26
C PRO A 234 20.22 14.66 -3.79
N THR A 235 20.90 15.38 -2.90
CA THR A 235 20.70 15.35 -1.44
C THR A 235 19.34 15.97 -1.08
N ALA A 236 18.72 15.49 0.00
CA ALA A 236 17.51 16.11 0.55
C ALA A 236 17.93 17.30 1.43
N GLU A 237 18.04 18.50 0.85
CA GLU A 237 18.48 19.70 1.57
C GLU A 237 17.31 20.48 2.16
N VAL A 238 16.16 20.42 1.49
CA VAL A 238 14.93 21.10 1.89
C VAL A 238 13.86 20.07 2.24
N SER A 239 12.95 20.42 3.14
CA SER A 239 11.75 19.62 3.43
C SER A 239 10.55 20.53 3.48
N CYS A 240 9.35 19.96 3.35
CA CYS A 240 8.14 20.68 3.71
C CYS A 240 8.28 21.29 5.12
N PRO A 241 7.76 22.50 5.35
CA PRO A 241 7.81 23.12 6.67
C PRO A 241 6.94 22.30 7.64
N LEU A 242 7.43 22.12 8.87
CA LEU A 242 6.58 21.69 9.97
C LEU A 242 5.56 22.80 10.23
N ASP A 243 4.28 22.43 10.37
CA ASP A 243 3.23 23.40 10.67
C ASP A 243 3.58 24.14 11.98
N PRO A 244 3.86 25.45 11.94
CA PRO A 244 4.22 26.22 13.13
C PRO A 244 3.06 26.38 14.10
N THR A 245 1.82 26.10 13.68
CA THR A 245 0.64 26.19 14.56
C THR A 245 0.49 24.98 15.48
N VAL A 246 1.19 23.88 15.19
CA VAL A 246 1.25 22.66 16.01
C VAL A 246 2.40 22.72 17.04
N VAL A 247 2.96 23.91 17.29
CA VAL A 247 3.87 24.14 18.41
C VAL A 247 3.07 24.15 19.71
N THR A 248 2.89 22.95 20.27
CA THR A 248 2.68 22.67 21.70
C THR A 248 1.73 23.64 22.40
N SER A 249 0.45 23.61 22.05
CA SER A 249 -0.60 24.21 22.87
C SER A 249 -0.99 23.31 24.05
N ASP A 250 -0.03 22.58 24.63
CA ASP A 250 -0.24 21.87 25.89
C ASP A 250 0.47 22.63 27.03
N PRO A 251 -0.07 23.78 27.48
CA PRO A 251 0.44 24.48 28.65
C PRO A 251 0.25 23.69 29.96
N ASN A 252 -0.37 22.51 29.90
CA ASN A 252 -0.64 21.64 31.03
C ASN A 252 0.34 20.46 31.17
N ASP A 253 1.36 20.33 30.31
CA ASP A 253 2.48 19.42 30.57
C ASP A 253 3.43 20.04 31.61
N ALA A 254 2.86 20.37 32.77
CA ALA A 254 3.57 20.79 33.95
C ALA A 254 4.32 19.57 34.47
N GLY A 255 5.61 19.52 34.13
CA GLY A 255 6.54 18.47 34.51
C GLY A 255 6.30 17.94 35.92
N THR A 256 5.84 16.70 36.00
CA THR A 256 6.00 15.90 37.20
C THR A 256 7.43 15.36 37.18
N THR A 257 8.37 16.20 37.62
CA THR A 257 9.70 15.76 38.03
C THR A 257 9.55 15.02 39.37
N GLY A 258 9.26 13.72 39.31
CA GLY A 258 9.36 12.82 40.46
C GLY A 258 10.81 12.38 40.64
N GLY A 259 11.39 12.69 41.80
CA GLY A 259 12.73 12.27 42.22
C GLY A 259 12.77 10.91 42.92
#